data_AF-A0A5B7X840-F1
#
_entry.id   AF-A0A5B7X840-F1
#
_cell.length_a   1.000
_cell.length_b   1.000
_cell.length_c   1.000
_cell.angle_alpha   90.00
_cell.angle_beta   90.00
_cell.angle_gamma   90.00
#
_symmetry.space_group_name_H-M   'P 1'
#
loop_
_entity.id
_entity.type
_entity.pdbx_description
1 polymer ?
#
loop_
_entity_poly.entity_id
_entity_poly.type
_entity_poly.pdbx_seq_one_letter_code
_entity_poly.pdbx_strand_id
1 'polypeptide(L)'
;MGIFIFLGFDEIFRIHEKINGDFSFLSENFGIFLYSWIIYYGSALVLLFIIFFKPLLSLPRPTLFRFITAGSIFVAGAIGLENITGYIIANHELPKNAIIHSPLIFSLYTIEELMEMMGVAYFIYAILQFYSYYRVTPVLAGPNY
;
A
#
# COMPACT_ATOMS: atom_id res chain seq x y z
N MET A 1 -13.60 0.71 -8.60
CA MET A 1 -12.70 0.21 -9.66
C MET A 1 -11.65 1.24 -10.05
N GLY A 2 -12.03 2.48 -10.41
CA GLY A 2 -11.08 3.51 -10.88
C GLY A 2 -9.90 3.78 -9.93
N ILE A 3 -10.13 3.84 -8.61
CA ILE A 3 -9.06 4.03 -7.61
C ILE A 3 -8.03 2.90 -7.66
N PHE A 4 -8.45 1.64 -7.73
CA PHE A 4 -7.53 0.50 -7.77
C PHE A 4 -6.75 0.42 -9.09
N ILE A 5 -7.36 0.83 -10.20
CA ILE A 5 -6.65 0.96 -11.47
C ILE A 5 -5.57 2.04 -11.36
N PHE A 6 -5.93 3.22 -10.84
CA PHE A 6 -4.96 4.28 -10.61
C PHE A 6 -3.79 3.83 -9.71
N LEU A 7 -4.08 3.15 -8.60
CA LEU A 7 -3.05 2.62 -7.70
C LEU A 7 -2.16 1.56 -8.40
N GLY A 8 -2.72 0.71 -9.25
CA GLY A 8 -1.92 -0.22 -10.05
C GLY A 8 -1.02 0.49 -11.08
N PHE A 9 -1.49 1.60 -11.66
CA PHE A 9 -0.67 2.45 -12.53
C PHE A 9 0.43 3.19 -11.75
N ASP A 10 0.09 3.72 -10.57
CA ASP A 10 1.05 4.37 -9.67
C ASP A 10 2.21 3.43 -9.36
N GLU A 11 1.91 2.17 -9.05
CA GLU A 11 2.89 1.13 -8.78
C GLU A 11 3.80 0.84 -9.98
N ILE A 12 3.22 0.57 -11.15
CA ILE A 12 3.98 0.25 -12.38
C ILE A 12 4.92 1.40 -12.79
N PHE A 13 4.46 2.64 -12.65
CA PHE A 13 5.19 3.83 -13.10
C PHE A 13 5.91 4.59 -11.99
N ARG A 14 5.78 4.10 -10.76
CA ARG A 14 6.32 4.66 -9.52
C ARG A 14 6.07 6.16 -9.43
N ILE A 15 4.81 6.54 -9.61
CA ILE A 15 4.43 7.96 -9.70
C ILE A 15 4.69 8.64 -8.34
N HIS A 16 4.44 7.96 -7.23
CA HIS A 16 4.76 8.44 -5.89
C HIS A 16 6.27 8.72 -5.69
N GLU A 17 7.18 7.92 -6.28
CA GLU A 17 8.62 8.21 -6.24
C GLU A 17 8.96 9.52 -6.99
N LYS A 18 8.31 9.78 -8.13
CA LYS A 18 8.51 11.03 -8.89
C LYS A 18 8.00 12.25 -8.13
N ILE A 19 6.84 12.13 -7.49
CA ILE A 19 6.29 13.17 -6.62
C ILE A 19 7.27 13.50 -5.49
N ASN A 20 7.95 12.49 -4.94
CA ASN A 20 8.98 12.75 -3.94
C ASN A 20 10.15 13.59 -4.49
N GLY A 21 10.62 13.26 -5.70
CA GLY A 21 11.68 14.03 -6.36
C GLY A 21 11.29 15.49 -6.60
N ASP A 22 10.10 15.72 -7.14
CA ASP A 22 9.62 17.04 -7.54
C ASP A 22 9.24 17.94 -6.34
N PHE A 23 8.81 17.34 -5.22
CA PHE A 23 8.30 18.07 -4.05
C PHE A 23 9.15 17.87 -2.78
N SER A 24 10.44 17.57 -2.92
CA SER A 24 11.36 17.34 -1.79
C SER A 24 11.39 18.47 -0.75
N PHE A 25 11.07 19.72 -1.12
CA PHE A 25 10.97 20.86 -0.19
C PHE A 25 9.88 20.71 0.88
N LEU A 26 8.85 19.89 0.65
CA LEU A 26 7.81 19.63 1.67
C LEU A 26 8.34 18.71 2.78
N SER A 27 9.13 17.70 2.43
CA SER A 27 9.79 16.80 3.38
C SER A 27 10.66 17.57 4.39
N GLU A 28 11.42 18.58 3.94
CA GLU A 28 12.27 19.43 4.79
C GLU A 28 11.49 20.21 5.87
N ASN A 29 10.19 20.46 5.65
CA ASN A 29 9.35 21.25 6.55
C ASN A 29 8.50 20.41 7.51
N PHE A 30 8.20 19.15 7.17
CA PHE A 30 7.31 18.30 7.97
C PHE A 30 8.03 17.32 8.89
N GLY A 31 9.36 17.17 8.80
CA GLY A 31 10.28 16.61 9.81
C GLY A 31 10.14 15.12 10.16
N ILE A 32 8.94 14.55 10.05
CA ILE A 32 8.57 13.16 10.34
C ILE A 32 8.36 12.38 9.05
N PHE A 33 7.91 13.04 7.98
CA PHE A 33 7.73 12.44 6.66
C PHE A 33 8.94 12.75 5.80
N LEU A 34 9.81 11.74 5.62
CA LEU A 34 11.00 11.89 4.77
C LEU A 34 10.64 11.94 3.29
N TYR A 35 9.43 11.48 2.93
CA TYR A 35 8.93 11.46 1.58
C TYR A 35 7.66 12.31 1.44
N SER A 36 7.68 13.26 0.50
CA SER A 36 6.58 14.22 0.30
C SER A 36 5.30 13.58 -0.22
N TRP A 37 5.42 12.45 -0.94
CA TRP A 37 4.26 11.72 -1.48
C TRP A 37 3.34 11.19 -0.37
N ILE A 38 3.88 10.89 0.82
CA ILE A 38 3.13 10.39 1.98
C ILE A 38 2.07 11.40 2.43
N ILE A 39 2.32 12.70 2.30
CA ILE A 39 1.33 13.72 2.66
C ILE A 39 0.11 13.60 1.74
N TYR A 40 0.32 13.44 0.44
CA TYR A 40 -0.75 13.36 -0.56
C TYR A 40 -1.46 12.01 -0.52
N TYR A 41 -0.71 10.91 -0.60
CA TYR A 41 -1.29 9.57 -0.64
C TYR A 41 -1.76 9.12 0.74
N GLY A 42 -1.08 9.51 1.81
CA GLY A 42 -1.53 9.24 3.18
C GLY A 42 -2.83 9.97 3.51
N SER A 43 -2.97 11.25 3.13
CA SER A 43 -4.25 11.96 3.30
C SER A 43 -5.36 11.36 2.43
N ALA A 44 -5.07 10.99 1.18
CA ALA A 44 -6.00 10.28 0.31
C ALA A 44 -6.39 8.91 0.89
N LEU A 45 -5.45 8.17 1.49
CA LEU A 45 -5.69 6.89 2.14
C LEU A 45 -6.59 7.03 3.36
N VAL A 46 -6.38 8.06 4.21
CA VAL A 46 -7.26 8.36 5.34
C VAL A 46 -8.68 8.68 4.86
N LEU A 47 -8.80 9.52 3.81
CA LEU A 47 -10.09 9.84 3.22
C LEU A 47 -10.79 8.59 2.65
N LEU A 48 -10.05 7.75 1.93
CA LEU A 48 -10.54 6.46 1.43
C LEU A 48 -11.00 5.57 2.58
N PHE A 49 -10.21 5.46 3.65
CA PHE A 49 -10.60 4.68 4.82
C PHE A 49 -11.91 5.18 5.41
N ILE A 50 -12.09 6.50 5.56
CA ILE A 50 -13.35 7.10 6.06
C ILE A 50 -14.53 6.77 5.14
N ILE A 51 -14.37 6.95 3.82
CA ILE A 51 -15.43 6.69 2.82
C ILE A 51 -15.81 5.20 2.82
N PHE A 52 -14.81 4.31 2.84
CA PHE A 52 -15.00 2.87 2.78
C PHE A 52 -15.22 2.22 4.14
N PHE A 53 -15.11 2.95 5.26
CA PHE A 53 -15.20 2.38 6.60
C PHE A 53 -16.50 1.60 6.82
N LYS A 54 -17.64 2.23 6.53
CA LYS A 54 -18.96 1.60 6.70
C LYS A 54 -19.16 0.40 5.76
N PRO A 55 -18.91 0.51 4.43
CA PRO A 55 -18.94 -0.65 3.54
C PRO A 55 -18.00 -1.78 3.97
N LEU A 56 -16.80 -1.45 4.42
CA LEU A 56 -15.79 -2.41 4.83
C LEU A 56 -16.27 -3.24 6.03
N LEU A 57 -16.87 -2.59 7.03
CA LEU A 57 -17.45 -3.27 8.19
C LEU A 57 -18.70 -4.11 7.86
N SER A 58 -19.35 -3.87 6.72
CA SER A 58 -20.49 -4.68 6.26
C SER A 58 -20.09 -6.00 5.60
N LEU A 59 -18.79 -6.20 5.34
CA LEU A 59 -18.29 -7.44 4.74
C LEU A 59 -18.36 -8.62 5.72
N PRO A 60 -18.51 -9.86 5.20
CA PRO A 60 -18.34 -11.06 6.01
C PRO A 60 -16.99 -11.01 6.74
N ARG A 61 -16.98 -11.36 8.04
CA ARG A 61 -15.77 -11.30 8.89
C ARG A 61 -14.51 -11.89 8.22
N PRO A 62 -14.56 -13.07 7.56
CA PRO A 62 -13.38 -13.62 6.90
C PRO A 62 -12.82 -12.72 5.78
N THR A 63 -13.69 -12.05 5.03
CA THR A 63 -13.27 -11.12 3.96
C THR A 63 -12.68 -9.86 4.56
N LEU A 64 -13.31 -9.30 5.60
CA LEU A 64 -12.82 -8.11 6.30
C LEU A 64 -11.39 -8.32 6.80
N PHE A 65 -11.13 -9.44 7.49
CA PHE A 65 -9.79 -9.75 7.99
C PHE A 65 -8.76 -9.87 6.87
N ARG A 66 -9.10 -10.51 5.74
CA ARG A 66 -8.18 -10.60 4.60
C ARG A 66 -7.87 -9.22 4.01
N PHE A 67 -8.86 -8.35 3.90
CA PHE A 67 -8.68 -6.98 3.39
C PHE A 67 -7.78 -6.16 4.30
N ILE A 68 -8.03 -6.20 5.62
CA ILE A 68 -7.21 -5.49 6.60
C ILE A 68 -5.78 -6.02 6.59
N THR A 69 -5.58 -7.34 6.60
CA THR A 69 -4.25 -7.94 6.54
C THR A 69 -3.50 -7.57 5.27
N ALA A 70 -4.16 -7.61 4.10
CA ALA A 70 -3.54 -7.19 2.84
C ALA A 70 -3.11 -5.72 2.87
N GLY A 71 -4.00 -4.82 3.33
CA GLY A 71 -3.71 -3.40 3.47
C GLY A 71 -2.59 -3.12 4.48
N SER A 72 -2.57 -3.82 5.61
CA SER A 72 -1.52 -3.65 6.62
C SER A 72 -0.14 -4.08 6.11
N ILE A 73 -0.05 -5.20 5.36
CA ILE A 73 1.22 -5.64 4.76
C ILE A 73 1.72 -4.58 3.76
N PHE A 74 0.83 -4.10 2.89
CA PHE A 74 1.17 -3.07 1.90
C PHE A 74 1.64 -1.78 2.56
N VAL A 75 0.84 -1.22 3.49
CA VAL A 75 1.16 0.04 4.17
C VAL A 75 2.42 -0.07 5.03
N ALA A 76 2.69 -1.23 5.63
CA ALA A 76 3.91 -1.44 6.40
C ALA A 76 5.18 -1.43 5.52
N GLY A 77 5.10 -1.89 4.27
CA GLY A 77 6.16 -1.70 3.27
C GLY A 77 6.27 -0.22 2.90
N ALA A 78 5.22 0.30 2.26
CA ALA A 78 5.19 1.63 1.65
C ALA A 78 5.49 2.78 2.60
N ILE A 79 4.93 2.76 3.82
CA ILE A 79 5.18 3.84 4.80
C ILE A 79 6.25 3.42 5.81
N GLY A 80 6.24 2.18 6.27
CA GLY A 80 7.16 1.74 7.32
C GLY A 80 8.60 1.59 6.83
N LEU A 81 8.83 0.67 5.89
CA LEU A 81 10.17 0.35 5.42
C LEU A 81 10.77 1.48 4.58
N GLU A 82 9.97 2.15 3.75
CA GLU A 82 10.46 3.28 2.95
C GLU A 82 10.99 4.41 3.84
N ASN A 83 10.26 4.79 4.91
CA ASN A 83 10.75 5.80 5.85
C ASN A 83 11.97 5.34 6.65
N ILE A 84 12.05 4.07 7.04
CA ILE A 84 13.24 3.53 7.72
C ILE A 84 14.45 3.63 6.80
N THR A 85 14.31 3.24 5.54
CA THR A 85 15.36 3.32 4.53
C THR A 85 15.79 4.77 4.31
N GLY A 86 14.83 5.69 4.14
CA GLY A 86 15.10 7.13 4.02
C GLY A 86 15.82 7.71 5.23
N TYR A 87 15.45 7.28 6.45
CA TYR A 87 16.05 7.75 7.70
C TYR A 87 17.52 7.31 7.80
N ILE A 88 17.83 6.08 7.38
CA ILE A 88 19.21 5.58 7.36
C ILE A 88 20.04 6.36 6.35
N ILE A 89 19.51 6.61 5.15
CA ILE A 89 20.18 7.39 4.10
C ILE A 89 20.50 8.81 4.59
N ALA A 90 19.52 9.47 5.21
CA ALA A 90 19.67 10.84 5.71
C ALA A 90 20.71 10.94 6.86
N ASN A 91 20.64 10.06 7.86
CA ASN A 91 21.54 10.14 9.03
C ASN A 91 22.98 9.73 8.74
N HIS A 92 23.21 8.86 7.76
CA HIS A 92 24.56 8.42 7.40
C HIS A 92 25.13 9.22 6.22
N GLU A 93 24.47 10.32 5.83
CA GLU A 93 24.84 11.18 4.70
C GLU A 93 25.13 10.39 3.42
N LEU A 94 24.38 9.29 3.23
CA LEU A 94 24.59 8.41 2.09
C LEU A 94 24.11 9.10 0.81
N PRO A 95 24.82 8.89 -0.32
CA PRO A 95 24.39 9.48 -1.58
C PRO A 95 23.03 8.92 -1.98
N LYS A 96 22.22 9.69 -2.73
CA LYS A 96 20.86 9.28 -3.13
C LYS A 96 20.82 7.95 -3.91
N ASN A 97 21.93 7.57 -4.55
CA ASN A 97 22.10 6.28 -5.23
C ASN A 97 22.63 5.16 -4.31
N ALA A 98 22.53 5.31 -2.98
CA ALA A 98 22.98 4.34 -1.99
C ALA A 98 22.36 2.95 -2.16
N ILE A 99 21.19 2.86 -2.81
CA ILE A 99 20.55 1.60 -3.19
C ILE A 99 21.53 0.69 -3.96
N ILE A 100 22.40 1.26 -4.81
CA ILE A 100 23.34 0.50 -5.65
C ILE A 100 24.65 0.18 -4.90
N HIS A 101 25.00 0.99 -3.89
CA HIS A 101 26.31 0.94 -3.25
C HIS A 101 26.29 0.36 -1.82
N SER A 102 25.11 0.23 -1.21
CA SER A 102 24.93 -0.29 0.14
C SER A 102 24.08 -1.57 0.13
N PRO A 103 24.67 -2.73 0.45
CA PRO A 103 23.93 -4.00 0.55
C PRO A 103 22.75 -3.94 1.54
N LEU A 104 22.88 -3.15 2.60
CA LEU A 104 21.82 -2.95 3.58
C LEU A 104 20.62 -2.23 2.97
N ILE A 105 20.85 -1.10 2.29
CA ILE A 105 19.79 -0.31 1.65
C ILE A 105 19.12 -1.13 0.55
N PHE A 106 19.90 -1.84 -0.28
CA PHE A 106 19.37 -2.75 -1.29
C PHE A 106 18.45 -3.82 -0.70
N SER A 107 18.84 -4.40 0.44
CA SER A 107 18.05 -5.44 1.11
C SER A 107 16.75 -4.87 1.68
N LEU A 108 16.80 -3.71 2.35
CA LEU A 108 15.60 -3.06 2.88
C LEU A 108 14.60 -2.71 1.77
N TYR A 109 15.10 -2.15 0.67
CA TYR A 109 14.30 -1.83 -0.50
C TYR A 109 13.67 -3.07 -1.15
N THR A 110 14.42 -4.19 -1.22
CA THR A 110 13.87 -5.45 -1.72
C THR A 110 12.78 -5.99 -0.81
N ILE A 111 12.91 -5.85 0.51
CA ILE A 111 11.91 -6.30 1.48
C ILE A 111 10.66 -5.40 1.41
N GLU A 112 10.84 -4.09 1.25
CA GLU A 112 9.78 -3.10 1.03
C GLU A 112 8.92 -3.48 -0.18
N GLU A 113 9.54 -3.62 -1.35
CA GLU A 113 8.90 -4.05 -2.60
C GLU A 113 8.22 -5.42 -2.46
N LEU A 114 8.88 -6.38 -1.80
CA LEU A 114 8.29 -7.68 -1.54
C LEU A 114 7.02 -7.58 -0.69
N MET A 115 7.03 -6.73 0.34
CA MET A 115 5.85 -6.50 1.19
C MET A 115 4.71 -5.88 0.40
N GLU A 116 4.98 -4.88 -0.43
CA GLU A 116 3.97 -4.26 -1.28
C GLU A 116 3.36 -5.28 -2.25
N MET A 117 4.19 -6.05 -2.95
CA MET A 117 3.72 -7.08 -3.89
C MET A 117 2.94 -8.20 -3.18
N MET A 118 3.37 -8.61 -1.99
CA MET A 118 2.62 -9.58 -1.17
C MET A 118 1.27 -9.01 -0.73
N GLY A 119 1.22 -7.73 -0.33
CA GLY A 119 -0.02 -7.04 0.02
C GLY A 119 -1.00 -7.01 -1.14
N VAL A 120 -0.53 -6.64 -2.35
CA VAL A 120 -1.33 -6.63 -3.58
C VAL A 120 -1.83 -8.04 -3.95
N ALA A 121 -0.93 -9.03 -3.97
CA ALA A 121 -1.29 -10.41 -4.29
C ALA A 121 -2.33 -10.97 -3.30
N TYR A 122 -2.16 -10.70 -2.01
CA TYR A 122 -3.11 -11.12 -0.97
C TYR A 122 -4.45 -10.39 -1.07
N PHE A 123 -4.44 -9.12 -1.47
CA PHE A 123 -5.67 -8.36 -1.74
C PHE A 123 -6.46 -8.95 -2.92
N ILE A 124 -5.78 -9.29 -4.01
CA ILE A 124 -6.40 -9.97 -5.17
C ILE A 124 -7.00 -11.31 -4.74
N TYR A 125 -6.26 -12.10 -3.96
CA TYR A 125 -6.77 -13.35 -3.38
C TYR A 125 -8.03 -13.10 -2.53
N ALA A 126 -8.04 -12.06 -1.70
CA ALA A 126 -9.18 -11.70 -0.87
C ALA A 126 -10.42 -11.36 -1.72
N ILE A 127 -10.25 -10.63 -2.82
CA ILE A 127 -11.33 -10.31 -3.77
C ILE A 127 -11.87 -11.58 -4.43
N LEU A 128 -11.00 -12.46 -4.91
CA LEU A 128 -11.40 -13.72 -5.54
C LEU A 128 -12.21 -14.60 -4.58
N GLN A 129 -11.77 -14.69 -3.33
CA GLN A 129 -12.47 -15.45 -2.31
C GLN A 129 -13.81 -14.82 -1.92
N PHE A 130 -13.88 -13.49 -1.86
CA PHE A 130 -15.14 -12.77 -1.69
C PHE A 130 -16.10 -13.08 -2.84
N TYR A 131 -15.65 -12.94 -4.09
CA TYR A 131 -16.47 -13.21 -5.26
C TYR A 131 -16.98 -14.67 -5.30
N SER A 132 -16.12 -15.63 -4.99
CA SER A 132 -16.50 -17.05 -4.89
C SER A 132 -17.60 -17.27 -3.84
N TYR A 133 -17.46 -16.68 -2.65
CA TYR A 133 -18.45 -16.80 -1.58
C TYR A 133 -19.84 -16.29 -2.01
N TYR A 134 -19.90 -15.15 -2.70
CA TYR A 134 -21.17 -14.55 -3.17
C TYR A 134 -21.72 -15.19 -4.45
N ARG A 135 -20.89 -15.88 -5.25
CA ARG A 135 -21.37 -16.62 -6.43
C ARG A 135 -21.95 -17.98 -6.06
N VAL A 136 -21.38 -18.66 -5.07
CA VAL A 136 -21.79 -20.01 -4.66
C VAL A 136 -23.02 -20.00 -3.76
N THR A 137 -23.15 -19.03 -2.86
CA THR A 137 -24.30 -18.93 -1.94
C THR A 137 -25.68 -18.87 -2.63
N PRO A 138 -25.91 -18.08 -3.70
CA PRO A 138 -27.18 -18.09 -4.40
C PRO A 138 -27.45 -19.38 -5.19
N VAL A 139 -26.41 -20.08 -5.64
CA VAL A 139 -26.56 -21.37 -6.36
C VAL A 139 -26.98 -22.50 -5.40
N LEU A 140 -26.48 -22.49 -4.17
CA LEU A 140 -26.85 -23.47 -3.14
C LEU A 140 -28.18 -23.17 -2.45
N ALA A 141 -28.69 -21.95 -2.56
CA ALA A 141 -29.96 -21.55 -1.97
C ALA A 141 -31.18 -22.19 -2.66
N GLY A 142 -31.03 -22.72 -3.90
CA GLY A 142 -32.12 -23.32 -4.68
C GLY A 142 -33.25 -22.32 -5.01
N PRO A 143 -34.11 -22.61 -6.00
CA PRO A 143 -35.36 -21.87 -6.13
C PRO A 143 -36.22 -22.18 -4.90
N ASN A 144 -36.39 -21.21 -4.00
CA ASN A 144 -37.50 -21.25 -3.05
C ASN A 144 -38.78 -21.11 -3.89
N TYR A 145 -39.45 -22.25 -4.10
CA TYR A 145 -40.79 -22.50 -4.66
C TYR A 145 -41.39 -21.44 -5.59
#